data_AF-X1CIP9-F1
#
_entry.id   AF-X1CIP9-F1
#
_cell.length_a   1.000
_cell.length_b   1.000
_cell.length_c   1.000
_cell.angle_alpha   90.00
_cell.angle_beta   90.00
_cell.angle_gamma   90.00
#
_symmetry.space_group_name_H-M   'P 1'
#
loop_
_entity.id
_entity.type
_entity.pdbx_description
1 polymer ?
#
loop_
_entity_poly.entity_id
_entity_poly.type
_entity_poly.pdbx_seq_one_letter_code
_entity_poly.pdbx_strand_id
1 'polypeptide(L)'
;MQAAPFLTANLAAESAGPTPARQRFKAAIPKKDPGGPGPREELAKGKFLVASRRLQDPNFKETVVLLIEYGLNGAMGLVINRPSVVKLATVFPDIKELKQRKDNIYVGGPVAANQMLLLIRSTQPPEQSTPVTDDVYISSNWNVLERLMKKKTKDERFRLFA
;
A
#
# COMPACT_ATOMS: atom_id res chain seq x y z
N MET A 1 53.18 -31.20 11.98
CA MET A 1 53.09 -30.31 10.80
C MET A 1 52.77 -31.17 9.60
N GLN A 2 51.52 -31.15 9.13
CA GLN A 2 51.14 -31.76 7.85
C GLN A 2 50.35 -30.71 7.07
N ALA A 3 50.92 -30.30 5.95
CA ALA A 3 50.35 -29.34 5.02
C ALA A 3 49.31 -30.04 4.14
N ALA A 4 48.13 -29.43 4.00
CA ALA A 4 47.15 -29.79 2.98
C ALA A 4 47.30 -28.82 1.77
N PRO A 5 47.17 -29.29 0.51
CA PRO A 5 47.16 -28.42 -0.64
C PRO A 5 45.76 -27.85 -0.92
N PHE A 6 45.75 -26.62 -1.45
CA PHE A 6 44.59 -25.93 -2.04
C PHE A 6 44.45 -26.25 -3.54
N LEU A 7 43.27 -25.90 -4.07
CA LEU A 7 42.75 -25.87 -5.47
C LEU A 7 41.71 -26.97 -5.76
N THR A 8 40.48 -26.69 -6.21
CA THR A 8 40.05 -25.64 -7.15
C THR A 8 38.57 -25.27 -6.90
N ALA A 9 38.26 -23.98 -6.96
CA ALA A 9 36.89 -23.47 -6.99
C ALA A 9 36.25 -23.80 -8.35
N ASN A 10 35.01 -24.30 -8.34
CA ASN A 10 34.18 -24.31 -9.54
C ASN A 10 32.91 -23.49 -9.29
N LEU A 11 32.78 -22.42 -10.07
CA LEU A 11 31.57 -21.62 -10.22
C LEU A 11 30.46 -22.52 -10.78
N ALA A 12 29.36 -22.64 -10.06
CA ALA A 12 28.07 -22.94 -10.66
C ALA A 12 27.10 -21.86 -10.16
N ALA A 13 26.58 -21.09 -11.11
CA ALA A 13 25.59 -20.05 -10.89
C ALA A 13 24.35 -20.65 -10.20
N GLU A 14 24.10 -20.22 -8.97
CA GLU A 14 22.86 -20.54 -8.27
C GLU A 14 21.77 -19.63 -8.85
N SER A 15 20.84 -20.29 -9.53
CA SER A 15 19.71 -19.72 -10.23
C SER A 15 18.82 -18.90 -9.29
N ALA A 16 18.40 -17.74 -9.78
CA ALA A 16 17.37 -16.91 -9.17
C ALA A 16 16.16 -17.76 -8.77
N GLY A 17 15.87 -17.78 -7.47
CA GLY A 17 14.66 -18.39 -6.92
C GLY A 17 13.39 -17.80 -7.54
N PRO A 18 12.27 -18.54 -7.52
CA PRO A 18 11.06 -18.12 -8.21
C PRO A 18 10.53 -16.81 -7.61
N THR A 19 10.36 -15.81 -8.49
CA THR A 19 9.58 -14.60 -8.19
C THR A 19 8.19 -15.02 -7.70
N PRO A 20 7.71 -14.55 -6.53
CA PRO A 20 6.39 -14.94 -6.05
C PRO A 20 5.33 -14.50 -7.05
N ALA A 21 4.54 -15.48 -7.51
CA ALA A 21 3.49 -15.25 -8.49
C ALA A 21 2.49 -14.23 -7.94
N ARG A 22 2.36 -13.08 -8.62
CA ARG A 22 1.39 -12.03 -8.32
C ARG A 22 -0.02 -12.65 -8.37
N GLN A 23 -0.62 -12.86 -7.21
CA GLN A 23 -1.94 -13.47 -7.11
C GLN A 23 -2.95 -12.58 -7.85
N ARG A 24 -3.50 -13.10 -8.94
CA ARG A 24 -4.43 -12.36 -9.79
C ARG A 24 -5.78 -12.27 -9.09
N PHE A 25 -6.11 -11.09 -8.58
CA PHE A 25 -7.45 -10.79 -8.08
C PHE A 25 -8.39 -10.55 -9.27
N LYS A 26 -9.40 -11.41 -9.46
CA LYS A 26 -10.49 -11.12 -10.40
C LYS A 26 -11.35 -9.99 -9.82
N ALA A 27 -11.13 -8.77 -10.29
CA ALA A 27 -12.05 -7.67 -10.00
C ALA A 27 -13.40 -7.95 -10.68
N ALA A 28 -14.48 -8.00 -9.89
CA ALA A 28 -15.83 -8.03 -10.42
C ALA A 28 -16.18 -6.61 -10.91
N ILE A 29 -15.90 -6.32 -12.18
CA ILE A 29 -16.43 -5.12 -12.84
C ILE A 29 -17.92 -5.40 -13.11
N PRO A 30 -18.87 -4.69 -12.47
CA PRO A 30 -20.29 -4.91 -12.72
C PRO A 30 -20.65 -4.51 -14.16
N LYS A 31 -21.38 -5.38 -14.87
CA LYS A 31 -21.99 -5.03 -16.15
C LYS A 31 -23.09 -3.99 -15.92
N LYS A 32 -23.10 -2.97 -16.81
CA LYS A 32 -23.97 -1.77 -16.85
C LYS A 32 -25.39 -2.02 -16.32
N ASP A 33 -25.68 -1.50 -15.12
CA ASP A 33 -27.04 -1.42 -14.55
C ASP A 33 -27.76 -0.15 -15.05
N PRO A 34 -28.94 -0.25 -15.68
CA PRO A 34 -29.65 0.87 -16.33
C PRO A 34 -30.36 1.86 -15.37
N GLY A 35 -30.35 1.66 -14.05
CA GLY A 35 -31.10 2.49 -13.08
C GLY A 35 -30.31 3.44 -12.16
N GLY A 36 -29.02 3.71 -12.42
CA GLY A 36 -28.13 4.45 -11.49
C GLY A 36 -27.97 5.96 -11.77
N PRO A 37 -27.50 6.75 -10.78
CA PRO A 37 -27.46 8.21 -10.87
C PRO A 37 -26.40 8.72 -11.86
N GLY A 38 -26.82 9.60 -12.77
CA GLY A 38 -25.97 10.45 -13.62
C GLY A 38 -25.06 9.73 -14.61
N PRO A 39 -24.35 10.46 -15.49
CA PRO A 39 -23.27 9.89 -16.29
C PRO A 39 -22.25 9.32 -15.30
N ARG A 40 -22.17 7.99 -15.21
CA ARG A 40 -21.17 7.32 -14.36
C ARG A 40 -19.82 7.79 -14.85
N GLU A 41 -19.12 8.62 -14.06
CA GLU A 41 -17.70 8.80 -14.26
C GLU A 41 -17.08 7.42 -14.33
N GLU A 42 -16.37 7.15 -15.43
CA GLU A 42 -15.72 5.86 -15.63
C GLU A 42 -14.76 5.61 -14.47
N LEU A 43 -14.81 4.40 -13.91
CA LEU A 43 -13.91 4.02 -12.84
C LEU A 43 -12.46 4.17 -13.33
N ALA A 44 -11.63 4.80 -12.51
CA ALA A 44 -10.23 5.04 -12.83
C ALA A 44 -9.39 5.07 -11.54
N LYS A 45 -8.08 4.86 -11.71
CA LYS A 45 -7.11 5.12 -10.64
C LYS A 45 -7.26 6.57 -10.15
N GLY A 46 -7.20 6.77 -8.83
CA GLY A 46 -7.39 8.07 -8.19
C GLY A 46 -8.84 8.36 -7.78
N LYS A 47 -9.83 7.58 -8.23
CA LYS A 47 -11.23 7.75 -7.82
C LYS A 47 -11.50 7.12 -6.45
N PHE A 48 -12.48 7.68 -5.76
CA PHE A 48 -13.00 7.13 -4.50
C PHE A 48 -14.27 6.32 -4.75
N LEU A 49 -14.35 5.15 -4.14
CA LEU A 49 -15.58 4.38 -3.99
C LEU A 49 -16.13 4.66 -2.59
N VAL A 50 -17.35 5.16 -2.52
CA VAL A 50 -18.03 5.45 -1.25
C VAL A 50 -19.07 4.37 -1.01
N ALA A 51 -18.94 3.65 0.10
CA ALA A 51 -19.88 2.60 0.45
C ALA A 51 -21.29 3.17 0.66
N SER A 52 -22.28 2.50 0.06
CA SER A 52 -23.68 2.80 0.35
C SER A 52 -23.99 2.54 1.83
N ARG A 53 -24.84 3.37 2.43
CA ARG A 53 -25.33 3.17 3.82
C ARG A 53 -26.02 1.81 4.03
N ARG A 54 -26.50 1.19 2.95
CA ARG A 54 -27.17 -0.13 2.99
C ARG A 54 -26.19 -1.30 2.93
N LEU A 55 -24.92 -1.07 2.58
CA LEU A 55 -23.92 -2.14 2.48
C LEU A 55 -23.60 -2.66 3.88
N GLN A 56 -23.91 -3.94 4.13
CA GLN A 56 -23.70 -4.57 5.44
C GLN A 56 -22.43 -5.44 5.51
N ASP A 57 -21.69 -5.58 4.41
CA ASP A 57 -20.43 -6.31 4.42
C ASP A 57 -19.47 -5.68 5.45
N PRO A 58 -19.02 -6.41 6.49
CA PRO A 58 -18.16 -5.85 7.53
C PRO A 58 -16.83 -5.30 6.98
N ASN A 59 -16.35 -5.82 5.85
CA ASN A 59 -15.12 -5.34 5.20
C ASN A 59 -15.28 -3.96 4.56
N PHE A 60 -16.50 -3.57 4.17
CA PHE A 60 -16.76 -2.36 3.38
C PHE A 60 -17.90 -1.48 3.89
N LYS A 61 -18.60 -1.84 4.95
CA LYS A 61 -19.59 -0.96 5.58
C LYS A 61 -18.93 0.33 6.01
N GLU A 62 -19.55 1.45 5.64
CA GLU A 62 -19.10 2.81 5.97
C GLU A 62 -17.67 3.14 5.50
N THR A 63 -17.17 2.48 4.45
CA THR A 63 -15.82 2.75 3.92
C THR A 63 -15.81 3.79 2.81
N VAL A 64 -14.66 4.46 2.71
CA VAL A 64 -14.21 5.15 1.51
C VAL A 64 -12.96 4.43 1.01
N VAL A 65 -13.02 3.92 -0.21
CA VAL A 65 -11.93 3.17 -0.85
C VAL A 65 -11.30 4.05 -1.93
N LEU A 66 -10.00 4.28 -1.88
CA LEU A 66 -9.24 4.91 -2.95
C LEU A 66 -8.78 3.84 -3.95
N LEU A 67 -9.11 3.99 -5.23
CA LEU A 67 -8.57 3.14 -6.29
C LEU A 67 -7.11 3.51 -6.57
N ILE A 68 -6.17 2.67 -6.16
CA ILE A 68 -4.73 2.86 -6.36
C ILE A 68 -4.20 2.15 -7.62
N GLU A 69 -4.90 1.13 -8.09
CA GLU A 69 -4.75 0.57 -9.44
C GLU A 69 -6.14 0.29 -10.04
N TYR A 70 -6.31 0.53 -11.34
CA TYR A 70 -7.52 0.17 -12.08
C TYR A 70 -7.18 -0.06 -13.55
N GLY A 71 -7.62 -1.17 -14.14
CA GLY A 71 -7.46 -1.46 -15.56
C GLY A 71 -7.91 -2.88 -15.92
N LEU A 72 -7.51 -3.34 -17.11
CA LEU A 72 -7.92 -4.66 -17.65
C LEU A 72 -7.50 -5.84 -16.76
N ASN A 73 -6.42 -5.68 -15.98
CA ASN A 73 -5.91 -6.71 -15.09
C ASN A 73 -6.62 -6.75 -13.72
N GLY A 74 -7.57 -5.85 -13.49
CA GLY A 74 -8.31 -5.73 -12.25
C GLY A 74 -8.15 -4.35 -11.60
N ALA A 75 -8.52 -4.29 -10.32
CA ALA A 75 -8.48 -3.08 -9.51
C ALA A 75 -7.90 -3.39 -8.14
N MET A 76 -7.12 -2.44 -7.62
CA MET A 76 -6.62 -2.46 -6.26
C MET A 76 -7.13 -1.21 -5.55
N GLY A 77 -7.78 -1.42 -4.41
CA GLY A 77 -8.36 -0.36 -3.59
C GLY A 77 -7.73 -0.32 -2.21
N LEU A 78 -7.69 0.85 -1.61
CA LEU A 78 -7.22 1.08 -0.25
C LEU A 78 -8.30 1.77 0.58
N VAL A 79 -8.74 1.17 1.68
CA VAL A 79 -9.71 1.78 2.62
C VAL A 79 -9.01 2.89 3.39
N ILE A 80 -9.40 4.15 3.18
CA ILE A 80 -8.68 5.32 3.71
C ILE A 80 -9.23 5.87 5.03
N ASN A 81 -10.40 5.40 5.46
CA ASN A 81 -11.15 5.94 6.60
C ASN A 81 -11.33 4.95 7.76
N ARG A 82 -10.50 3.91 7.84
CA ARG A 82 -10.49 2.95 8.96
C ARG A 82 -9.17 3.00 9.74
N PRO A 83 -9.02 3.93 10.70
CA PRO A 83 -7.90 3.87 11.63
C PRO A 83 -8.02 2.61 12.49
N SER A 84 -6.91 1.93 12.71
CA SER A 84 -6.83 0.84 13.70
C SER A 84 -6.67 1.41 15.12
N VAL A 85 -6.63 0.52 16.10
CA VAL A 85 -6.25 0.86 17.49
C VAL A 85 -4.74 0.85 17.73
N VAL A 86 -3.94 0.42 16.72
CA VAL A 86 -2.49 0.28 16.84
C VAL A 86 -1.82 1.59 16.46
N LYS A 87 -1.01 2.12 17.39
CA LYS A 87 -0.23 3.33 17.17
C LYS A 87 0.97 3.05 16.29
N LEU A 88 1.33 3.99 15.42
CA LEU A 88 2.53 3.89 14.58
C LEU A 88 3.80 3.70 15.43
N ALA A 89 3.89 4.39 16.58
CA ALA A 89 5.00 4.27 17.52
C ALA A 89 5.12 2.87 18.18
N THR A 90 4.03 2.11 18.25
CA THR A 90 4.04 0.74 18.77
C THR A 90 4.61 -0.24 17.74
N VAL A 91 4.39 0.02 16.45
CA VAL A 91 4.93 -0.80 15.36
C VAL A 91 6.43 -0.55 15.17
N PHE A 92 6.89 0.68 15.37
CA PHE A 92 8.29 1.07 15.20
C PHE A 92 8.86 1.76 16.46
N PRO A 93 9.08 0.99 17.54
CA PRO A 93 9.49 1.54 18.83
C PRO A 93 10.89 2.17 18.82
N ASP A 94 11.75 1.74 17.90
CA ASP A 94 13.15 2.19 17.80
C ASP A 94 13.30 3.58 17.16
N ILE A 95 12.23 4.10 16.55
CA ILE A 95 12.23 5.41 15.89
C ILE A 95 11.77 6.47 16.88
N LYS A 96 12.75 7.19 17.44
CA LYS A 96 12.53 8.17 18.51
C LYS A 96 11.55 9.28 18.12
N GLU A 97 11.55 9.68 16.85
CA GLU A 97 10.69 10.72 16.28
C GLU A 97 9.19 10.36 16.36
N LEU A 98 8.86 9.07 16.39
CA LEU A 98 7.48 8.60 16.50
C LEU A 98 6.93 8.64 17.91
N LYS A 99 7.78 8.68 18.96
CA LYS A 99 7.34 8.59 20.37
C LYS A 99 6.32 9.67 20.75
N GLN A 100 6.41 10.83 20.13
CA GLN A 100 5.49 11.96 20.37
C GLN A 100 4.31 12.01 19.38
N ARG A 101 4.30 11.16 18.35
CA ARG A 101 3.21 11.09 17.37
C ARG A 101 2.04 10.29 17.94
N LYS A 102 0.83 10.75 17.64
CA LYS A 102 -0.42 10.12 18.06
C LYS A 102 -1.12 9.38 16.92
N ASP A 103 -0.45 9.24 15.78
CA ASP A 103 -1.03 8.65 14.58
C ASP A 103 -1.16 7.13 14.72
N ASN A 104 -2.31 6.61 14.31
CA ASN A 104 -2.55 5.17 14.22
C ASN A 104 -2.22 4.67 12.81
N ILE A 105 -1.86 3.38 12.72
CA ILE A 105 -1.89 2.69 11.43
C ILE A 105 -3.36 2.48 11.01
N TYR A 106 -3.60 2.35 9.72
CA TYR A 106 -4.93 2.18 9.14
C TYR A 106 -5.10 0.74 8.64
N VAL A 107 -6.33 0.25 8.62
CA VAL A 107 -6.66 -1.03 7.99
C VAL A 107 -6.97 -0.77 6.52
N GLY A 108 -6.11 -1.24 5.62
CA GLY A 108 -6.16 -0.96 4.18
C GLY A 108 -7.19 -1.79 3.40
N GLY A 109 -7.57 -2.96 3.91
CA GLY A 109 -8.56 -3.83 3.30
C GLY A 109 -8.45 -5.26 3.83
N PRO A 110 -9.33 -6.18 3.41
CA PRO A 110 -9.34 -7.56 3.89
C PRO A 110 -8.23 -8.43 3.27
N VAL A 111 -7.48 -7.91 2.31
CA VAL A 111 -6.52 -8.67 1.50
C VAL A 111 -5.11 -8.20 1.82
N ALA A 112 -4.16 -9.15 1.82
CA ALA A 112 -2.74 -8.88 1.99
C ALA A 112 -2.39 -8.15 3.30
N ALA A 113 -3.04 -8.54 4.41
CA ALA A 113 -2.86 -7.95 5.75
C ALA A 113 -1.41 -7.94 6.29
N ASN A 114 -0.52 -8.72 5.66
CA ASN A 114 0.90 -8.78 5.99
C ASN A 114 1.75 -7.78 5.16
N GLN A 115 1.12 -7.00 4.28
CA GLN A 115 1.80 -6.01 3.43
C GLN A 115 1.51 -4.61 3.92
N MET A 116 2.57 -3.85 4.12
CA MET A 116 2.45 -2.44 4.48
C MET A 116 2.43 -1.56 3.23
N LEU A 117 1.48 -0.62 3.20
CA LEU A 117 1.38 0.40 2.17
C LEU A 117 1.42 1.79 2.77
N LEU A 118 2.19 2.67 2.16
CA LEU A 118 2.27 4.09 2.46
C LEU A 118 1.41 4.84 1.48
N LEU A 119 0.42 5.58 1.96
CA LEU A 119 -0.21 6.65 1.19
C LEU A 119 0.47 7.95 1.56
N ILE A 120 1.13 8.57 0.59
CA ILE A 120 1.96 9.75 0.78
C ILE A 120 1.34 10.90 0.01
N ARG A 121 1.18 12.04 0.66
CA ARG A 121 0.88 13.31 0.01
C ARG A 121 2.14 14.16 0.01
N SER A 122 2.61 14.56 -1.16
CA SER A 122 3.85 15.35 -1.35
C SER A 122 3.77 16.17 -2.63
N THR A 123 4.31 17.39 -2.61
CA THR A 123 4.43 18.23 -3.82
C THR A 123 5.43 17.69 -4.83
N GLN A 124 6.38 16.86 -4.38
CA GLN A 124 7.37 16.19 -5.22
C GLN A 124 7.25 14.66 -5.08
N PRO A 125 7.38 13.89 -6.17
CA PRO A 125 7.33 12.44 -6.11
C PRO A 125 8.41 11.89 -5.15
N PRO A 126 8.02 11.14 -4.10
CA PRO A 126 8.99 10.39 -3.31
C PRO A 126 9.71 9.36 -4.17
N GLU A 127 10.98 9.10 -3.87
CA GLU A 127 11.71 7.98 -4.48
C GLU A 127 10.95 6.67 -4.28
N GLN A 128 11.02 5.75 -5.25
CA GLN A 128 10.42 4.41 -5.16
C GLN A 128 8.92 4.45 -4.78
N SER A 129 8.18 5.39 -5.36
CA SER A 129 6.74 5.53 -5.21
C SER A 129 6.03 5.55 -6.56
N THR A 130 4.74 5.21 -6.56
CA THR A 130 3.88 5.20 -7.74
C THR A 130 2.81 6.29 -7.59
N PRO A 131 2.59 7.15 -8.59
CA PRO A 131 1.56 8.18 -8.52
C PRO A 131 0.16 7.56 -8.59
N VAL A 132 -0.75 8.06 -7.74
CA VAL A 132 -2.18 7.69 -7.72
C VAL A 132 -3.01 8.80 -8.37
N THR A 133 -2.92 10.02 -7.85
CA THR A 133 -3.55 11.24 -8.40
C THR A 133 -2.82 12.47 -7.86
N ASP A 134 -2.70 13.54 -8.64
CA ASP A 134 -2.14 14.84 -8.20
C ASP A 134 -0.87 14.72 -7.33
N ASP A 135 -0.95 15.14 -6.07
CA ASP A 135 0.13 15.12 -5.07
C ASP A 135 0.10 13.85 -4.20
N VAL A 136 -0.60 12.79 -4.62
CA VAL A 136 -0.80 11.54 -3.88
C VAL A 136 -0.08 10.37 -4.54
N TYR A 137 0.73 9.69 -3.73
CA TYR A 137 1.60 8.58 -4.12
C TYR A 137 1.38 7.37 -3.21
N ILE A 138 1.66 6.18 -3.74
CA ILE A 138 1.72 4.94 -2.97
C ILE A 138 3.15 4.38 -2.99
N SER A 139 3.62 3.84 -1.86
CA SER A 139 4.87 3.09 -1.81
C SER A 139 4.77 1.96 -0.79
N SER A 140 5.47 0.85 -1.05
CA SER A 140 5.68 -0.24 -0.09
C SER A 140 7.14 -0.34 0.33
N ASN A 141 7.96 0.67 0.01
CA ASN A 141 9.39 0.65 0.21
C ASN A 141 9.76 1.09 1.63
N TRP A 142 10.56 0.27 2.30
CA TRP A 142 11.00 0.53 3.67
C TRP A 142 11.82 1.81 3.82
N ASN A 143 12.73 2.09 2.88
CA ASN A 143 13.58 3.28 2.95
C ASN A 143 12.76 4.57 2.87
N VAL A 144 11.68 4.56 2.08
CA VAL A 144 10.73 5.68 1.99
C VAL A 144 10.00 5.87 3.31
N LEU A 145 9.51 4.77 3.91
CA LEU A 145 8.85 4.79 5.22
C LEU A 145 9.79 5.34 6.29
N GLU A 146 11.00 4.80 6.38
CA GLU A 146 12.02 5.21 7.36
C GLU A 146 12.38 6.70 7.23
N ARG A 147 12.59 7.18 5.99
CA ARG A 147 12.84 8.60 5.72
C ARG A 147 11.69 9.48 6.22
N LEU A 148 10.45 9.11 5.91
CA LEU A 148 9.26 9.88 6.30
C LEU A 148 9.00 9.85 7.82
N MET A 149 9.42 8.79 8.51
CA MET A 149 9.32 8.71 9.97
C MET A 149 10.39 9.56 10.67
N LYS A 150 11.62 9.59 10.15
CA LYS A 150 12.75 10.32 10.74
C LYS A 150 12.77 11.81 10.39
N LYS A 151 12.38 12.17 9.16
CA LYS A 151 12.45 13.56 8.67
C LYS A 151 11.06 14.16 8.62
N LYS A 152 10.77 15.06 9.56
CA LYS A 152 9.54 15.85 9.54
C LYS A 152 9.65 16.95 8.49
N THR A 153 9.13 16.72 7.30
CA THR A 153 8.95 17.74 6.27
C THR A 153 7.57 18.38 6.45
N LYS A 154 7.45 19.70 6.25
CA LYS A 154 6.16 20.38 6.34
C LYS A 154 5.25 20.04 5.16
N ASP A 155 5.85 19.69 4.03
CA ASP A 155 5.15 19.49 2.76
C ASP A 155 4.81 18.02 2.46
N GLU A 156 5.29 17.07 3.28
CA GLU A 156 4.92 15.66 3.15
C GLU A 156 4.05 15.21 4.32
N ARG A 157 2.99 14.48 3.99
CA ARG A 157 2.18 13.75 4.97
C ARG A 157 2.05 12.32 4.51
N PHE A 158 2.00 11.39 5.46
CA PHE A 158 1.77 10.00 5.12
C PHE A 158 0.82 9.32 6.10
N ARG A 159 0.19 8.25 5.63
CA ARG A 159 -0.52 7.26 6.43
C ARG A 159 0.02 5.89 6.08
N LEU A 160 0.21 5.06 7.11
CA LEU A 160 0.62 3.66 6.96
C LEU A 160 -0.61 2.77 7.07
N PHE A 161 -0.74 1.83 6.14
CA PHE A 161 -1.83 0.87 6.05
C PHE A 161 -1.27 -0.55 6.18
N ALA A 162 -2.00 -1.38 6.92
CA ALA A 162 -1.83 -2.82 7.02
C ALA A 162 -3.09 -3.54 6.53
#